data_AF-A0A7Y6NJW4-F1
#
_entry.id   AF-A0A7Y6NJW4-F1
#
_cell.length_a   1.000
_cell.length_b   1.000
_cell.length_c   1.000
_cell.angle_alpha   90.00
_cell.angle_beta   90.00
_cell.angle_gamma   90.00
#
_symmetry.space_group_name_H-M   'P 1'
#
loop_
_entity.id
_entity.type
_entity.pdbx_description
1 polymer ?
#
loop_
_entity_poly.entity_id
_entity_poly.type
_entity_poly.pdbx_seq_one_letter_code
_entity_poly.pdbx_strand_id
1 'polypeptide(L)'
;MESPAADLSAARSTDGTPPPTPHVAEAAAVQATRDATGGGAGRNLVVCCDGTGNVWGNERDTNVVKLARACVKDERQLLYYDPGVGTASDFPAVSWLDQLWFQIRLWIGLALGGGVYENIASAYGFLIANYRPGDRIFLFGFSRGAFTARAVSGMVNLFGVVRPAGDVMVPTLLRIYFSQRGTPRTQRADDIRAHFTDPAGREARVYLIGVWDTVATVGGLRRRAISSDQSTADKRFDHIRHAVADGEYRHSYEPRLYGGRNRDAPETVERPGGGTEFRPSLKQVWFAGAHSDVGGSYREAGLSDIALEWMLEEAAALGLRLAPPDAQPPRRPDPRACAHDQAFVGFTGAWWALAGLQRRAPPADACKHPSLVARERQGAPEAWLPMWRSARFLLPFAAYLVLAALISAQTPDVAGSPCRPALQLPCFQLWPLGAAPSVIEGYAQKLSASLWLDLGLIVVYTHLLCIVALQTVRRLRDWRPDDAAAHRRLRRFTWLSLLTAPLADVVENLLTAWYLASERPTVGVALALVSALKWLALLILFAAFGFAQWRGRPRRVPCPPPA
;
A
#
# COMPACT_ATOMS: atom_id res chain seq x y z
N MET A 1 10.30 65.03 50.44
CA MET A 1 9.41 65.67 49.46
C MET A 1 9.47 64.81 48.21
N GLU A 2 8.77 63.68 48.20
CA GLU A 2 7.36 63.53 47.77
C GLU A 2 7.19 63.63 46.24
N SER A 3 6.98 62.45 45.62
CA SER A 3 6.02 62.04 44.57
C SER A 3 5.26 63.11 43.74
N PRO A 4 4.76 62.80 42.50
CA PRO A 4 4.02 61.56 42.22
C PRO A 4 4.16 60.90 40.84
N ALA A 5 3.61 59.67 40.82
CA ALA A 5 3.39 58.76 39.70
C ALA A 5 2.33 59.24 38.69
N ALA A 6 2.41 58.71 37.47
CA ALA A 6 1.23 58.33 36.69
C ALA A 6 1.55 57.13 35.77
N ASP A 7 0.77 56.08 36.01
CA ASP A 7 0.59 54.82 35.29
C ASP A 7 -0.16 55.06 33.96
N LEU A 8 0.17 54.30 32.91
CA LEU A 8 -0.80 53.86 31.90
C LEU A 8 -0.37 52.50 31.32
N SER A 9 -1.16 51.50 31.67
CA SER A 9 -1.18 50.14 31.15
C SER A 9 -1.91 50.02 29.79
N ALA A 10 -1.78 48.83 29.19
CA ALA A 10 -2.43 48.27 27.98
C ALA A 10 -1.69 48.49 26.64
N ALA A 11 -1.47 47.51 25.76
CA ALA A 11 -2.01 46.16 25.63
C ALA A 11 -0.98 45.21 24.98
N ARG A 12 -0.88 43.99 25.51
CA ARG A 12 -0.20 42.86 24.85
C ARG A 12 -1.08 42.35 23.70
N SER A 13 -0.63 42.48 22.46
CA SER A 13 -1.17 41.70 21.35
C SER A 13 -0.50 40.32 21.36
N THR A 14 -1.25 39.31 21.77
CA THR A 14 -0.94 37.90 21.55
C THR A 14 -1.27 37.56 20.10
N ASP A 15 -0.29 37.64 19.21
CA ASP A 15 -0.36 36.90 17.95
C ASP A 15 0.95 36.13 17.78
N GLY A 16 0.89 34.85 18.15
CA GLY A 16 2.02 33.93 18.20
C GLY A 16 2.27 33.24 16.86
N THR A 17 2.13 33.96 15.75
CA THR A 17 2.52 33.44 14.43
C THR A 17 4.01 33.69 14.22
N PRO A 18 4.84 32.63 14.07
CA PRO A 18 6.24 32.83 13.73
C PRO A 18 6.35 33.50 12.35
N PRO A 19 7.31 34.40 12.13
CA PRO A 19 7.49 35.05 10.83
C PRO A 19 7.73 33.99 9.74
N PRO A 20 7.21 34.19 8.51
CA PRO A 20 7.43 33.27 7.41
C PRO A 20 8.94 33.08 7.18
N THR A 21 9.35 31.86 6.90
CA THR A 21 10.75 31.55 6.61
C THR A 21 11.23 32.34 5.38
N PRO A 22 12.50 32.77 5.31
CA PRO A 22 13.01 33.68 4.27
C PRO A 22 12.66 33.25 2.84
N HIS A 23 12.61 31.94 2.57
CA HIS A 23 12.30 31.35 1.27
C HIS A 23 10.84 31.49 0.83
N VAL A 24 9.89 31.64 1.75
CA VAL A 24 8.46 31.85 1.44
C VAL A 24 8.22 33.28 0.96
N ALA A 25 8.93 34.25 1.56
CA ALA A 25 8.88 35.65 1.14
C ALA A 25 9.52 35.85 -0.25
N GLU A 26 10.60 35.13 -0.54
CA GLU A 26 11.31 35.20 -1.82
C GLU A 26 10.50 34.55 -2.96
N ALA A 27 9.82 33.43 -2.71
CA ALA A 27 8.90 32.82 -3.66
C ALA A 27 7.66 33.71 -3.96
N ALA A 28 7.13 34.38 -2.94
CA ALA A 28 6.05 35.36 -3.09
C ALA A 28 6.51 36.59 -3.91
N ALA A 29 7.75 37.03 -3.73
CA ALA A 29 8.32 38.13 -4.50
C ALA A 29 8.51 37.76 -5.99
N VAL A 30 9.01 36.56 -6.30
CA VAL A 30 9.14 36.07 -7.69
C VAL A 30 7.78 35.91 -8.39
N GLN A 31 6.73 35.54 -7.63
CA GLN A 31 5.36 35.49 -8.13
C GLN A 31 4.82 36.91 -8.40
N ALA A 32 5.07 37.87 -7.52
CA ALA A 32 4.70 39.27 -7.74
C ALA A 32 5.38 39.89 -8.98
N THR A 33 6.64 39.53 -9.27
CA THR A 33 7.34 40.00 -10.48
C THR A 33 6.78 39.37 -11.77
N ARG A 34 6.28 38.12 -11.71
CA ARG A 34 5.60 37.47 -12.84
C ARG A 34 4.21 38.05 -13.08
N ASP A 35 3.46 38.33 -12.01
CA ASP A 35 2.13 38.92 -12.07
C ASP A 35 2.16 40.38 -12.57
N ALA A 36 3.27 41.11 -12.36
CA ALA A 36 3.46 42.48 -12.83
C ALA A 36 3.70 42.63 -14.36
N THR A 37 4.03 41.54 -15.08
CA THR A 37 4.35 41.58 -16.53
C THR A 37 3.16 41.34 -17.48
N GLY A 38 1.91 41.44 -17.01
CA GLY A 38 0.75 41.67 -17.90
C GLY A 38 0.17 40.45 -18.64
N GLY A 39 0.53 39.22 -18.29
CA GLY A 39 -0.20 38.02 -18.69
C GLY A 39 -0.94 37.43 -17.48
N GLY A 40 -2.24 37.70 -17.34
CA GLY A 40 -3.02 37.23 -16.19
C GLY A 40 -2.83 35.73 -15.96
N ALA A 41 -2.39 35.34 -14.76
CA ALA A 41 -2.16 33.94 -14.42
C ALA A 41 -3.40 33.10 -14.72
N GLY A 42 -3.25 32.08 -15.58
CA GLY A 42 -4.36 31.20 -15.94
C GLY A 42 -4.89 30.42 -14.75
N ARG A 43 -6.05 29.79 -14.93
CA ARG A 43 -6.79 29.13 -13.84
C ARG A 43 -6.04 27.87 -13.39
N ASN A 44 -6.38 27.39 -12.20
CA ASN A 44 -5.90 26.10 -11.73
C ASN A 44 -6.87 24.99 -12.16
N LEU A 45 -6.37 23.95 -12.84
CA LEU A 45 -7.09 22.71 -13.06
C LEU A 45 -6.53 21.66 -12.11
N VAL A 46 -7.29 21.31 -11.09
CA VAL A 46 -6.89 20.39 -10.03
C VAL A 46 -7.54 19.04 -10.27
N VAL A 47 -6.74 18.00 -10.48
CA VAL A 47 -7.19 16.63 -10.71
C VAL A 47 -6.72 15.78 -9.54
N CYS A 48 -7.65 15.28 -8.74
CA CYS A 48 -7.41 14.46 -7.56
C CYS A 48 -7.82 13.01 -7.85
N CYS A 49 -6.85 12.11 -7.98
CA CYS A 49 -7.09 10.68 -8.22
C CYS A 49 -6.86 9.88 -6.94
N ASP A 50 -7.92 9.32 -6.35
CA ASP A 50 -7.81 8.56 -5.11
C ASP A 50 -7.44 7.08 -5.32
N GLY A 51 -7.02 6.43 -4.22
CA GLY A 51 -6.92 4.99 -4.13
C GLY A 51 -8.30 4.31 -4.17
N THR A 52 -8.31 3.04 -4.55
CA THR A 52 -9.52 2.21 -4.63
C THR A 52 -10.17 1.91 -3.30
N GLY A 53 -11.50 1.85 -3.33
CA GLY A 53 -12.33 1.34 -2.24
C GLY A 53 -12.63 2.39 -1.17
N ASN A 54 -12.31 3.67 -1.43
CA ASN A 54 -12.59 4.75 -0.52
C ASN A 54 -13.94 5.41 -0.83
N VAL A 55 -14.80 5.48 0.18
CA VAL A 55 -16.04 6.25 0.11
C VAL A 55 -15.76 7.66 0.63
N TRP A 56 -16.16 8.68 -0.12
CA TRP A 56 -16.04 10.07 0.32
C TRP A 56 -16.88 10.32 1.57
N GLY A 57 -16.30 10.91 2.62
CA GLY A 57 -17.09 11.47 3.73
C GLY A 57 -17.01 10.67 5.02
N ASN A 58 -15.95 9.88 5.22
CA ASN A 58 -15.85 8.99 6.38
C ASN A 58 -14.64 9.31 7.27
N GLU A 59 -14.60 8.73 8.47
CA GLU A 59 -13.47 8.88 9.42
C GLU A 59 -12.13 8.29 8.91
N ARG A 60 -12.11 7.73 7.70
CA ARG A 60 -10.97 7.06 7.06
C ARG A 60 -10.71 7.67 5.69
N ASP A 61 -10.93 8.97 5.53
CA ASP A 61 -10.63 9.66 4.28
C ASP A 61 -9.12 9.61 3.99
N THR A 62 -8.76 9.51 2.71
CA THR A 62 -7.37 9.64 2.26
C THR A 62 -6.94 11.09 2.25
N ASN A 63 -5.63 11.29 2.14
CA ASN A 63 -5.04 12.60 1.95
C ASN A 63 -5.48 13.25 0.63
N VAL A 64 -5.86 12.46 -0.39
CA VAL A 64 -6.44 12.98 -1.64
C VAL A 64 -7.82 13.60 -1.37
N VAL A 65 -8.69 12.91 -0.64
CA VAL A 65 -10.02 13.44 -0.25
C VAL A 65 -9.87 14.67 0.63
N LYS A 66 -9.00 14.61 1.64
CA LYS A 66 -8.75 15.74 2.55
C LYS A 66 -8.22 16.97 1.78
N LEU A 67 -7.31 16.78 0.82
CA LEU A 67 -6.82 17.85 -0.06
C LEU A 67 -7.94 18.41 -0.94
N ALA A 68 -8.72 17.55 -1.60
CA ALA A 68 -9.83 17.96 -2.45
C ALA A 68 -10.90 18.78 -1.69
N ARG A 69 -11.14 18.44 -0.42
CA ARG A 69 -11.99 19.23 0.47
C ARG A 69 -11.37 20.57 0.83
N ALA A 70 -10.08 20.59 1.13
CA ALA A 70 -9.35 21.81 1.45
C ALA A 70 -9.23 22.79 0.26
N CYS A 71 -9.36 22.33 -0.99
CA CYS A 71 -9.32 23.20 -2.17
C CYS A 71 -10.55 24.13 -2.28
N VAL A 72 -10.30 25.40 -2.60
CA VAL A 72 -11.32 26.33 -3.11
C VAL A 72 -11.83 25.83 -4.47
N LYS A 73 -13.13 25.99 -4.73
CA LYS A 73 -13.80 25.51 -5.95
C LYS A 73 -14.55 26.68 -6.57
N ASP A 74 -13.99 27.28 -7.62
CA ASP A 74 -14.57 28.43 -8.31
C ASP A 74 -14.05 28.52 -9.75
N GLU A 75 -14.42 29.58 -10.47
CA GLU A 75 -14.01 29.77 -11.86
C GLU A 75 -12.49 29.92 -12.06
N ARG A 76 -11.72 30.21 -11.01
CA ARG A 76 -10.26 30.33 -11.04
C ARG A 76 -9.55 29.05 -10.58
N GLN A 77 -10.27 28.10 -9.98
CA GLN A 77 -9.77 26.79 -9.61
C GLN A 77 -10.84 25.70 -9.77
N LEU A 78 -10.76 24.98 -10.89
CA LEU A 78 -11.63 23.85 -11.19
C LEU A 78 -11.07 22.58 -10.55
N LEU A 79 -11.93 21.78 -9.93
CA LEU A 79 -11.55 20.54 -9.26
C LEU A 79 -12.26 19.35 -9.90
N TYR A 80 -11.49 18.35 -10.30
CA TYR A 80 -11.94 17.02 -10.66
C TYR A 80 -11.49 16.03 -9.58
N TYR A 81 -12.41 15.18 -9.12
CA TYR A 81 -12.11 14.12 -8.15
C TYR A 81 -12.54 12.76 -8.71
N ASP A 82 -11.60 11.82 -8.69
CA ASP A 82 -11.81 10.42 -9.05
C ASP A 82 -11.74 9.55 -7.79
N PRO A 83 -12.81 8.81 -7.43
CA PRO A 83 -12.88 8.01 -6.22
C PRO A 83 -12.09 6.70 -6.29
N GLY A 84 -11.32 6.45 -7.36
CA GLY A 84 -10.61 5.19 -7.58
C GLY A 84 -11.48 4.06 -8.13
N VAL A 85 -10.82 2.96 -8.52
CA VAL A 85 -11.49 1.74 -9.02
C VAL A 85 -12.32 1.08 -7.92
N GLY A 86 -13.50 0.55 -8.25
CA GLY A 86 -14.30 -0.28 -7.33
C GLY A 86 -15.20 0.50 -6.38
N THR A 87 -15.34 1.82 -6.59
CA THR A 87 -16.21 2.71 -5.81
C THR A 87 -17.56 2.97 -6.51
N ALA A 88 -17.80 2.31 -7.65
CA ALA A 88 -19.07 2.41 -8.37
C ALA A 88 -20.14 1.57 -7.66
N SER A 89 -21.01 2.25 -6.91
CA SER A 89 -22.43 1.91 -6.73
C SER A 89 -22.76 0.47 -6.26
N ASP A 90 -22.20 0.04 -5.13
CA ASP A 90 -22.77 -1.09 -4.38
C ASP A 90 -23.35 -0.55 -3.06
N PHE A 91 -24.62 -0.87 -2.78
CA PHE A 91 -25.33 -0.57 -1.53
C PHE A 91 -24.49 -0.98 -0.30
N PRO A 92 -24.64 -0.33 0.88
CA PRO A 92 -23.90 -0.70 2.07
C PRO A 92 -24.08 -2.20 2.38
N ALA A 93 -22.96 -2.91 2.53
CA ALA A 93 -22.95 -4.34 2.82
C ALA A 93 -23.71 -4.62 4.13
N VAL A 94 -24.86 -5.28 4.01
CA VAL A 94 -25.78 -5.58 5.12
C VAL A 94 -25.35 -6.77 5.97
N SER A 95 -24.43 -7.61 5.47
CA SER A 95 -23.94 -8.80 6.19
C SER A 95 -22.41 -8.92 6.20
N TRP A 96 -21.89 -9.73 7.14
CA TRP A 96 -20.46 -10.06 7.23
C TRP A 96 -19.96 -10.88 6.04
N LEU A 97 -20.84 -11.67 5.41
CA LEU A 97 -20.55 -12.42 4.18
C LEU A 97 -20.38 -11.46 3.00
N ASP A 98 -21.24 -10.45 2.89
CA ASP A 98 -21.15 -9.44 1.83
C ASP A 98 -19.88 -8.60 1.96
N GLN A 99 -19.46 -8.27 3.19
CA GLN A 99 -18.18 -7.61 3.44
C GLN A 99 -16.99 -8.48 3.01
N LEU A 100 -17.05 -9.80 3.28
CA LEU A 100 -16.01 -10.72 2.83
C LEU A 100 -15.96 -10.83 1.30
N TRP A 101 -17.12 -10.95 0.64
CA TRP A 101 -17.22 -10.99 -0.81
C TRP A 101 -16.80 -9.69 -1.49
N PHE A 102 -17.15 -8.53 -0.92
CA PHE A 102 -16.71 -7.22 -1.37
C PHE A 102 -15.19 -7.09 -1.31
N GLN A 103 -14.57 -7.52 -0.20
CA GLN A 103 -13.12 -7.59 -0.09
C GLN A 103 -12.54 -8.48 -1.19
N ILE A 104 -13.03 -9.72 -1.35
CA ILE A 104 -12.55 -10.64 -2.39
C ILE A 104 -12.66 -10.03 -3.79
N ARG A 105 -13.77 -9.34 -4.13
CA ARG A 105 -13.96 -8.65 -5.42
C ARG A 105 -12.98 -7.49 -5.60
N LEU A 106 -12.77 -6.67 -4.57
CA LEU A 106 -11.75 -5.63 -4.55
C LEU A 106 -10.35 -6.20 -4.82
N TRP A 107 -10.03 -7.35 -4.23
CA TRP A 107 -8.77 -8.07 -4.44
C TRP A 107 -8.61 -8.63 -5.85
N ILE A 108 -9.67 -9.23 -6.41
CA ILE A 108 -9.67 -9.73 -7.80
C ILE A 108 -9.56 -8.55 -8.78
N GLY A 109 -10.29 -7.46 -8.55
CA GLY A 109 -10.19 -6.22 -9.35
C GLY A 109 -8.80 -5.58 -9.26
N LEU A 110 -8.20 -5.56 -8.06
CA LEU A 110 -6.82 -5.14 -7.80
C LEU A 110 -5.80 -6.00 -8.57
N ALA A 111 -6.05 -7.31 -8.68
CA ALA A 111 -5.20 -8.27 -9.38
C ALA A 111 -5.38 -8.28 -10.92
N LEU A 112 -6.53 -7.83 -11.44
CA LEU A 112 -6.81 -7.80 -12.88
C LEU A 112 -6.66 -6.42 -13.52
N GLY A 113 -6.53 -5.36 -12.72
CA GLY A 113 -6.31 -3.98 -13.20
C GLY A 113 -7.52 -3.37 -13.93
N GLY A 114 -8.73 -3.90 -13.72
CA GLY A 114 -9.96 -3.34 -14.26
C GLY A 114 -10.23 -1.95 -13.66
N GLY A 115 -10.72 -0.99 -14.45
CA GLY A 115 -11.10 0.35 -14.00
C GLY A 115 -9.99 1.42 -14.06
N VAL A 116 -8.71 1.06 -14.10
CA VAL A 116 -7.63 2.07 -14.08
C VAL A 116 -7.55 2.84 -15.41
N TYR A 117 -7.84 2.19 -16.53
CA TYR A 117 -7.84 2.85 -17.84
C TYR A 117 -8.96 3.88 -17.94
N GLU A 118 -10.12 3.53 -17.40
CA GLU A 118 -11.30 4.37 -17.31
C GLU A 118 -11.00 5.60 -16.44
N ASN A 119 -10.36 5.45 -15.29
CA ASN A 119 -9.98 6.58 -14.44
C ASN A 119 -8.95 7.49 -15.11
N ILE A 120 -7.96 6.94 -15.84
CA ILE A 120 -7.01 7.75 -16.62
C ILE A 120 -7.75 8.47 -17.76
N ALA A 121 -8.65 7.78 -18.46
CA ALA A 121 -9.45 8.33 -19.55
C ALA A 121 -10.31 9.50 -19.07
N SER A 122 -11.04 9.34 -17.97
CA SER A 122 -11.90 10.37 -17.41
C SER A 122 -11.09 11.58 -16.91
N ALA A 123 -9.97 11.35 -16.21
CA ALA A 123 -9.11 12.42 -15.73
C ALA A 123 -8.47 13.22 -16.89
N TYR A 124 -8.02 12.54 -17.95
CA TYR A 124 -7.50 13.22 -19.15
C TYR A 124 -8.63 13.88 -19.96
N GLY A 125 -9.81 13.26 -20.03
CA GLY A 125 -11.01 13.84 -20.64
C GLY A 125 -11.46 15.14 -19.95
N PHE A 126 -11.35 15.22 -18.63
CA PHE A 126 -11.56 16.46 -17.89
C PHE A 126 -10.60 17.57 -18.35
N LEU A 127 -9.31 17.26 -18.58
CA LEU A 127 -8.35 18.24 -19.11
C LEU A 127 -8.72 18.67 -20.53
N ILE A 128 -9.09 17.73 -21.40
CA ILE A 128 -9.56 18.01 -22.77
C ILE A 128 -10.75 18.99 -22.76
N ALA A 129 -11.71 18.77 -21.86
CA ALA A 129 -12.93 19.57 -21.81
C ALA A 129 -12.73 20.97 -21.22
N ASN A 130 -11.72 21.17 -20.36
CA ASN A 130 -11.62 22.38 -19.53
C ASN A 130 -10.38 23.23 -19.76
N TYR A 131 -9.31 22.68 -20.35
CA TYR A 131 -8.04 23.38 -20.52
C TYR A 131 -8.16 24.60 -21.43
N ARG A 132 -7.66 25.73 -20.91
CA ARG A 132 -7.47 26.96 -21.67
C ARG A 132 -5.98 27.33 -21.69
N PRO A 133 -5.52 28.07 -22.72
CA PRO A 133 -4.15 28.57 -22.77
C PRO A 133 -3.79 29.31 -21.47
N GLY A 134 -2.66 28.94 -20.87
CA GLY A 134 -2.18 29.53 -19.60
C GLY A 134 -2.69 28.86 -18.32
N ASP A 135 -3.66 27.93 -18.39
CA ASP A 135 -4.12 27.19 -17.21
C ASP A 135 -2.98 26.32 -16.63
N ARG A 136 -2.93 26.23 -15.31
CA ARG A 136 -1.96 25.41 -14.56
C ARG A 136 -2.60 24.09 -14.16
N ILE A 137 -1.98 22.98 -14.57
CA ILE A 137 -2.48 21.62 -14.27
C ILE A 137 -1.83 21.10 -12.98
N PHE A 138 -2.63 20.89 -11.94
CA PHE A 138 -2.25 20.28 -10.67
C PHE A 138 -2.81 18.85 -10.61
N LEU A 139 -1.93 17.85 -10.52
CA LEU A 139 -2.30 16.45 -10.43
C LEU A 139 -1.94 15.90 -9.06
N PHE A 140 -2.93 15.37 -8.34
CA PHE A 140 -2.76 14.72 -7.06
C PHE A 140 -3.16 13.26 -7.10
N GLY A 141 -2.46 12.40 -6.36
CA GLY A 141 -2.96 11.06 -6.16
C GLY A 141 -2.23 10.22 -5.14
N PHE A 142 -2.91 9.18 -4.64
CA PHE A 142 -2.38 8.23 -3.67
C PHE A 142 -2.42 6.81 -4.23
N SER A 143 -1.37 6.01 -4.03
CA SER A 143 -1.35 4.58 -4.38
C SER A 143 -1.61 4.33 -5.89
N ARG A 144 -2.72 3.66 -6.23
CA ARG A 144 -3.22 3.53 -7.61
C ARG A 144 -3.67 4.86 -8.21
N GLY A 145 -4.25 5.75 -7.41
CA GLY A 145 -4.54 7.11 -7.84
C GLY A 145 -3.27 7.89 -8.19
N ALA A 146 -2.15 7.66 -7.48
CA ALA A 146 -0.84 8.21 -7.86
C ALA A 146 -0.34 7.63 -9.19
N PHE A 147 -0.60 6.34 -9.46
CA PHE A 147 -0.36 5.75 -10.78
C PHE A 147 -1.19 6.45 -11.87
N THR A 148 -2.49 6.69 -11.63
CA THR A 148 -3.38 7.41 -12.54
C THR A 148 -2.89 8.83 -12.80
N ALA A 149 -2.59 9.61 -11.75
CA ALA A 149 -2.07 10.97 -11.86
C ALA A 149 -0.79 11.04 -12.70
N ARG A 150 0.14 10.08 -12.50
CA ARG A 150 1.38 9.98 -13.29
C ARG A 150 1.17 9.49 -14.72
N ALA A 151 0.16 8.66 -14.96
CA ALA A 151 -0.22 8.24 -16.31
C ALA A 151 -0.81 9.43 -17.10
N VAL A 152 -1.72 10.19 -16.48
CA VAL A 152 -2.27 11.44 -17.03
C VAL A 152 -1.15 12.44 -17.30
N SER A 153 -0.21 12.62 -16.37
CA SER A 153 0.93 13.52 -16.59
C SER A 153 1.78 13.06 -17.78
N GLY A 154 2.00 11.76 -17.91
CA GLY A 154 2.69 11.17 -19.04
C GLY A 154 1.94 11.33 -20.38
N MET A 155 0.60 11.32 -20.37
CA MET A 155 -0.21 11.59 -21.55
C MET A 155 -0.11 13.06 -21.97
N VAL A 156 -0.21 14.01 -21.02
CA VAL A 156 0.01 15.44 -21.29
C VAL A 156 1.41 15.68 -21.85
N ASN A 157 2.43 15.01 -21.30
CA ASN A 157 3.79 15.09 -21.82
C ASN A 157 3.96 14.49 -23.22
N LEU A 158 3.20 13.45 -23.57
CA LEU A 158 3.34 12.76 -24.84
C LEU A 158 2.52 13.42 -25.96
N PHE A 159 1.28 13.80 -25.66
CA PHE A 159 0.31 14.28 -26.65
C PHE A 159 -0.01 15.77 -26.51
N GLY A 160 0.31 16.41 -25.38
CA GLY A 160 -0.27 17.70 -25.01
C GLY A 160 -1.67 17.53 -24.42
N VAL A 161 -2.50 18.57 -24.45
CA VAL A 161 -3.95 18.46 -24.24
C VAL A 161 -4.63 18.55 -25.60
N VAL A 162 -5.16 17.42 -26.08
CA VAL A 162 -5.85 17.36 -27.39
C VAL A 162 -7.10 18.25 -27.38
N ARG A 163 -7.52 18.69 -28.57
CA ARG A 163 -8.69 19.54 -28.73
C ARG A 163 -9.95 18.85 -28.17
N PRO A 164 -10.97 19.60 -27.71
CA PRO A 164 -12.22 19.05 -27.19
C PRO A 164 -12.86 17.95 -28.07
N ALA A 165 -12.87 18.14 -29.40
CA ALA A 165 -13.41 17.15 -30.35
C ALA A 165 -12.56 15.88 -30.53
N GLY A 166 -11.38 15.80 -29.89
CA GLY A 166 -10.48 14.64 -29.90
C GLY A 166 -10.70 13.70 -28.72
N ASP A 167 -11.69 13.92 -27.86
CA ASP A 167 -12.05 13.07 -26.72
C ASP A 167 -12.33 11.61 -27.13
N VAL A 168 -12.96 11.41 -28.29
CA VAL A 168 -13.19 10.08 -28.89
C VAL A 168 -11.90 9.29 -29.13
N MET A 169 -10.75 9.97 -29.22
CA MET A 169 -9.45 9.33 -29.42
C MET A 169 -8.80 8.86 -28.12
N VAL A 170 -9.31 9.23 -26.94
CA VAL A 170 -8.70 8.89 -25.64
C VAL A 170 -8.37 7.39 -25.50
N PRO A 171 -9.23 6.43 -25.91
CA PRO A 171 -8.88 5.01 -25.91
C PRO A 171 -7.64 4.68 -26.77
N THR A 172 -7.51 5.33 -27.93
CA THR A 172 -6.36 5.21 -28.83
C THR A 172 -5.10 5.82 -28.20
N LEU A 173 -5.22 7.00 -27.59
CA LEU A 173 -4.12 7.65 -26.87
C LEU A 173 -3.58 6.77 -25.74
N LEU A 174 -4.47 6.12 -24.99
CA LEU A 174 -4.12 5.17 -23.94
C LEU A 174 -3.39 3.94 -24.50
N ARG A 175 -3.86 3.38 -25.62
CA ARG A 175 -3.18 2.24 -26.28
C ARG A 175 -1.76 2.62 -26.71
N ILE A 176 -1.57 3.81 -27.28
CA ILE A 176 -0.25 4.32 -27.68
C ILE A 176 0.61 4.57 -26.44
N TYR A 177 0.06 5.22 -25.41
CA TYR A 177 0.77 5.50 -24.16
C TYR A 177 1.27 4.22 -23.50
N PHE A 178 0.47 3.16 -23.42
CA PHE A 178 0.88 1.89 -22.82
C PHE A 178 1.60 0.92 -23.77
N SER A 179 1.79 1.30 -25.04
CA SER A 179 2.61 0.52 -25.98
C SER A 179 4.11 0.51 -25.60
N GLN A 180 4.84 -0.44 -26.17
CA GLN A 180 6.30 -0.54 -26.00
C GLN A 180 6.98 0.77 -26.38
N ARG A 181 7.96 1.19 -25.57
CA ARG A 181 8.75 2.39 -25.87
C ARG A 181 9.65 2.14 -27.07
N GLY A 182 9.77 3.16 -27.92
CA GLY A 182 10.63 3.13 -29.09
C GLY A 182 10.20 4.19 -30.09
N THR A 183 10.95 4.29 -31.19
CA THR A 183 10.66 5.22 -32.29
C THR A 183 9.23 5.12 -32.82
N PRO A 184 8.57 3.94 -32.93
CA PRO A 184 7.21 3.90 -33.47
C PRO A 184 6.17 4.55 -32.55
N ARG A 185 6.37 4.46 -31.22
CA ARG A 185 5.48 5.12 -30.25
C ARG A 185 5.62 6.63 -30.33
N THR A 186 6.87 7.12 -30.38
CA THR A 186 7.15 8.56 -30.45
C THR A 186 6.61 9.15 -31.75
N GLN A 187 6.84 8.50 -32.90
CA GLN A 187 6.29 8.95 -34.19
C GLN A 187 4.76 9.07 -34.18
N ARG A 188 4.05 8.06 -33.66
CA ARG A 188 2.58 8.11 -33.54
C ARG A 188 2.11 9.23 -32.60
N ALA A 189 2.84 9.45 -31.50
CA ALA A 189 2.52 10.53 -30.58
C ALA A 189 2.75 11.91 -31.21
N ASP A 190 3.85 12.08 -31.94
CA ASP A 190 4.18 13.32 -32.65
C ASP A 190 3.16 13.62 -33.75
N ASP A 191 2.73 12.60 -34.50
CA ASP A 191 1.67 12.71 -35.51
C ASP A 191 0.34 13.17 -34.88
N ILE A 192 -0.08 12.54 -33.77
CA ILE A 192 -1.27 12.96 -33.03
C ILE A 192 -1.12 14.40 -32.52
N ARG A 193 0.05 14.74 -31.96
CA ARG A 193 0.33 16.07 -31.45
C ARG A 193 0.30 17.12 -32.56
N ALA A 194 0.76 16.77 -33.76
CA ALA A 194 0.73 17.64 -34.94
C ALA A 194 -0.70 17.86 -35.45
N HIS A 195 -1.54 16.83 -35.50
CA HIS A 195 -2.84 16.92 -36.17
C HIS A 195 -4.05 17.18 -35.26
N PHE A 196 -4.02 16.72 -34.01
CA PHE A 196 -5.18 16.72 -33.11
C PHE A 196 -5.03 17.63 -31.87
N THR A 197 -3.90 18.31 -31.75
CA THR A 197 -3.58 19.22 -30.64
C THR A 197 -3.37 20.61 -31.20
N ASP A 198 -4.06 21.63 -30.66
CA ASP A 198 -3.81 23.02 -31.04
C ASP A 198 -2.50 23.54 -30.42
N PRO A 199 -1.96 24.70 -30.86
CA PRO A 199 -0.70 25.22 -30.32
C PRO A 199 -0.66 25.32 -28.79
N ALA A 200 -1.75 25.81 -28.18
CA ALA A 200 -1.84 25.95 -26.73
C ALA A 200 -1.84 24.60 -25.98
N GLY A 201 -2.53 23.60 -26.52
CA GLY A 201 -2.53 22.23 -26.00
C GLY A 201 -1.19 21.54 -26.19
N ARG A 202 -0.44 21.84 -27.26
CA ARG A 202 0.92 21.32 -27.47
C ARG A 202 1.92 21.89 -26.46
N GLU A 203 1.70 23.12 -26.03
CA GLU A 203 2.51 23.82 -25.02
C GLU A 203 2.10 23.49 -23.59
N ALA A 204 0.96 22.82 -23.39
CA ALA A 204 0.47 22.44 -22.06
C ALA A 204 1.54 21.70 -21.25
N ARG A 205 1.70 22.15 -20.01
CA ARG A 205 2.65 21.61 -19.03
C ARG A 205 1.89 21.13 -17.80
N VAL A 206 2.40 20.09 -17.18
CA VAL A 206 1.91 19.69 -15.86
C VAL A 206 2.64 20.53 -14.84
N TYR A 207 1.91 21.43 -14.20
CA TYR A 207 2.50 22.41 -13.30
C TYR A 207 2.94 21.75 -11.98
N LEU A 208 2.07 20.96 -11.34
CA LEU A 208 2.42 20.19 -10.14
C LEU A 208 1.96 18.74 -10.25
N ILE A 209 2.85 17.80 -9.90
CA ILE A 209 2.52 16.40 -9.62
C ILE A 209 2.76 16.15 -8.12
N GLY A 210 1.70 16.11 -7.33
CA GLY A 210 1.72 15.85 -5.89
C GLY A 210 1.21 14.43 -5.58
N VAL A 211 2.11 13.50 -5.28
CA VAL A 211 1.75 12.09 -5.09
C VAL A 211 2.13 11.56 -3.72
N TRP A 212 1.27 10.74 -3.14
CA TRP A 212 1.57 9.91 -1.97
C TRP A 212 1.81 8.47 -2.43
N ASP A 213 2.99 7.98 -2.10
CA ASP A 213 3.43 6.60 -2.15
C ASP A 213 3.04 5.84 -3.43
N THR A 214 3.56 6.29 -4.57
CA THR A 214 3.22 5.67 -5.87
C THR A 214 3.69 4.21 -5.91
N VAL A 215 2.79 3.26 -6.18
CA VAL A 215 3.16 1.86 -6.42
C VAL A 215 3.60 1.62 -7.87
N ALA A 216 4.64 0.80 -8.08
CA ALA A 216 5.28 0.65 -9.39
C ALA A 216 4.45 -0.07 -10.46
N THR A 217 3.50 -0.91 -10.05
CA THR A 217 2.68 -1.74 -10.95
C THR A 217 1.23 -1.81 -10.48
N VAL A 218 0.31 -1.85 -11.45
CA VAL A 218 -1.09 -2.22 -11.21
C VAL A 218 -1.44 -3.44 -12.07
N GLY A 219 -2.26 -4.34 -11.54
CA GLY A 219 -2.54 -5.65 -12.14
C GLY A 219 -1.52 -6.71 -11.72
N GLY A 220 -1.99 -7.74 -11.01
CA GLY A 220 -1.24 -8.85 -10.45
C GLY A 220 -0.51 -9.69 -11.49
N LEU A 221 -1.14 -10.74 -12.03
CA LEU A 221 -0.48 -11.71 -12.92
C LEU A 221 -0.06 -11.10 -14.27
N ARG A 222 -0.73 -10.02 -14.70
CA ARG A 222 -0.34 -9.17 -15.85
C ARG A 222 0.13 -7.81 -15.36
N ARG A 223 1.40 -7.75 -14.95
CA ARG A 223 2.05 -6.53 -14.45
C ARG A 223 2.00 -5.42 -15.51
N ARG A 224 1.22 -4.36 -15.28
CA ARG A 224 1.27 -3.14 -16.08
C ARG A 224 2.04 -2.08 -15.31
N ALA A 225 3.20 -1.72 -15.83
CA ALA A 225 4.04 -0.67 -15.28
C ALA A 225 3.69 0.68 -15.93
N ILE A 226 3.82 1.78 -15.18
CA ILE A 226 3.74 3.12 -15.76
C ILE A 226 4.71 3.19 -16.94
N SER A 227 4.21 3.54 -18.12
CA SER A 227 5.00 3.50 -19.34
C SER A 227 5.90 4.72 -19.48
N SER A 228 5.77 5.77 -18.65
CA SER A 228 6.69 6.92 -18.61
C SER A 228 7.97 6.59 -17.86
N ASP A 229 9.10 7.12 -18.33
CA ASP A 229 10.41 6.84 -17.71
C ASP A 229 10.48 7.31 -16.26
N GLN A 230 11.35 6.72 -15.44
CA GLN A 230 11.64 7.29 -14.12
C GLN A 230 12.38 8.61 -14.26
N SER A 231 13.19 8.79 -15.32
CA SER A 231 13.81 10.07 -15.66
C SER A 231 12.75 11.16 -15.80
N THR A 232 13.06 12.34 -15.27
CA THR A 232 12.25 13.55 -15.41
C THR A 232 12.82 14.52 -16.45
N ALA A 233 13.98 14.20 -17.03
CA ALA A 233 14.63 15.03 -18.03
C ALA A 233 13.75 15.22 -19.27
N ASP A 234 13.72 16.44 -19.79
CA ASP A 234 12.94 16.87 -20.97
C ASP A 234 11.42 16.66 -20.87
N LYS A 235 10.92 16.32 -19.68
CA LYS A 235 9.48 16.25 -19.48
C LYS A 235 8.92 17.63 -19.19
N ARG A 236 7.72 17.89 -19.71
CA ARG A 236 6.96 19.13 -19.50
C ARG A 236 6.27 19.14 -18.12
N PHE A 237 7.06 18.89 -17.08
CA PHE A 237 6.64 18.90 -15.67
C PHE A 237 7.38 20.02 -14.96
N ASP A 238 6.72 20.91 -14.21
CA ASP A 238 7.43 22.01 -13.55
C ASP A 238 7.80 21.63 -12.10
N HIS A 239 6.85 21.07 -11.36
CA HIS A 239 7.03 20.71 -9.97
C HIS A 239 6.58 19.27 -9.67
N ILE A 240 7.41 18.54 -8.93
CA ILE A 240 7.11 17.18 -8.47
C ILE A 240 7.28 17.14 -6.95
N ARG A 241 6.27 16.63 -6.26
CA ARG A 241 6.24 16.38 -4.82
C ARG A 241 5.81 14.94 -4.60
N HIS A 242 6.68 14.13 -4.00
CA HIS A 242 6.42 12.71 -3.76
C HIS A 242 6.68 12.36 -2.30
N ALA A 243 5.61 12.14 -1.53
CA ALA A 243 5.69 11.60 -0.18
C ALA A 243 5.81 10.07 -0.26
N VAL A 244 6.82 9.48 0.39
CA VAL A 244 7.13 8.05 0.31
C VAL A 244 7.12 7.43 1.70
N ALA A 245 6.49 6.27 1.86
CA ALA A 245 6.48 5.53 3.13
C ALA A 245 7.80 4.80 3.40
N ASP A 246 8.39 4.99 4.58
CA ASP A 246 9.59 4.25 5.02
C ASP A 246 9.24 2.86 5.59
N GLY A 247 8.12 2.77 6.30
CA GLY A 247 7.66 1.58 7.03
C GLY A 247 6.73 0.66 6.24
N GLU A 248 6.77 0.69 4.91
CA GLU A 248 6.01 -0.24 4.08
C GLU A 248 6.86 -1.46 3.70
N TYR A 249 6.29 -2.65 3.89
CA TYR A 249 7.02 -3.92 3.80
C TYR A 249 6.53 -4.85 2.71
N ARG A 250 5.36 -4.62 2.11
CA ARG A 250 4.81 -5.51 1.10
C ARG A 250 5.55 -5.29 -0.21
N HIS A 251 6.12 -6.36 -0.76
CA HIS A 251 6.89 -6.29 -2.00
C HIS A 251 6.06 -5.77 -3.18
N SER A 252 4.77 -6.09 -3.23
CA SER A 252 3.82 -5.57 -4.22
C SER A 252 3.61 -4.05 -4.15
N TYR A 253 4.01 -3.41 -3.05
CA TYR A 253 3.94 -1.96 -2.81
C TYR A 253 5.33 -1.32 -2.93
N GLU A 254 6.23 -1.87 -3.74
CA GLU A 254 7.51 -1.20 -4.00
C GLU A 254 7.26 0.19 -4.62
N PRO A 255 7.86 1.26 -4.04
CA PRO A 255 7.56 2.60 -4.46
C PRO A 255 8.25 2.89 -5.78
N ARG A 256 7.55 3.55 -6.70
CA ARG A 256 8.15 4.03 -7.94
C ARG A 256 8.70 5.42 -7.75
N LEU A 257 9.99 5.51 -7.46
CA LEU A 257 10.67 6.78 -7.30
C LEU A 257 10.78 7.53 -8.64
N TYR A 258 10.91 8.85 -8.56
CA TYR A 258 11.39 9.66 -9.68
C TYR A 258 12.91 9.59 -9.74
N GLY A 259 13.47 9.55 -10.94
CA GLY A 259 14.92 9.65 -11.16
C GLY A 259 15.40 11.08 -10.99
N GLY A 260 16.65 11.24 -10.58
CA GLY A 260 17.27 12.53 -10.28
C GLY A 260 17.32 12.84 -8.78
N ARG A 261 17.98 13.95 -8.43
CA ARG A 261 18.11 14.44 -7.05
C ARG A 261 17.01 15.45 -6.73
N ASN A 262 16.75 15.65 -5.44
CA ASN A 262 15.86 16.71 -5.01
C ASN A 262 16.40 18.09 -5.45
N ARG A 263 15.49 18.96 -5.88
CA ARG A 263 15.75 20.33 -6.36
C ARG A 263 14.56 21.22 -6.02
N ASP A 264 14.82 22.41 -5.49
CA ASP A 264 13.76 23.32 -5.03
C ASP A 264 13.04 24.07 -6.16
N ALA A 265 13.77 24.43 -7.22
CA ALA A 265 13.24 25.17 -8.37
C ALA A 265 13.48 24.41 -9.70
N PRO A 266 12.68 24.62 -10.75
CA PRO A 266 13.00 24.13 -12.08
C PRO A 266 14.29 24.78 -12.61
N GLU A 267 15.03 24.05 -13.43
CA GLU A 267 16.33 24.48 -13.95
C GLU A 267 16.48 24.04 -15.40
N THR A 268 17.08 24.89 -16.23
CA THR A 268 17.48 24.55 -17.60
C THR A 268 19.00 24.53 -17.63
N VAL A 269 19.59 23.36 -17.89
CA VAL A 269 21.05 23.18 -17.92
C VAL A 269 21.54 22.92 -19.34
N GLU A 270 22.77 23.30 -19.64
CA GLU A 270 23.41 22.93 -20.92
C GLU A 270 23.79 21.45 -20.94
N ARG A 271 23.60 20.81 -22.09
CA ARG A 271 23.97 19.42 -22.32
C ARG A 271 25.42 19.29 -22.75
N PRO A 272 26.13 18.25 -22.26
CA PRO A 272 27.38 17.84 -22.89
C PRO A 272 27.12 17.47 -24.35
N GLY A 273 27.64 18.25 -25.30
CA GLY A 273 27.38 18.08 -26.74
C GLY A 273 26.41 19.09 -27.37
N GLY A 274 25.96 20.10 -26.62
CA GLY A 274 25.12 21.19 -27.11
C GLY A 274 23.62 20.97 -26.91
N GLY A 275 22.86 22.08 -26.85
CA GLY A 275 21.44 22.09 -26.51
C GLY A 275 21.19 22.20 -25.01
N THR A 276 19.91 22.33 -24.63
CA THR A 276 19.49 22.48 -23.23
C THR A 276 18.68 21.28 -22.76
N GLU A 277 18.76 20.99 -21.46
CA GLU A 277 17.95 20.00 -20.76
C GLU A 277 17.12 20.74 -19.71
N PHE A 278 15.80 20.61 -19.81
CA PHE A 278 14.91 21.13 -18.79
C PHE A 278 14.72 20.09 -17.67
N ARG A 279 14.83 20.53 -16.43
CA ARG A 279 14.69 19.71 -15.23
C ARG A 279 13.64 20.31 -14.27
N PRO A 280 12.64 19.52 -13.81
CA PRO A 280 11.68 20.00 -12.83
C PRO A 280 12.34 20.28 -11.47
N SER A 281 11.62 21.04 -10.64
CA SER A 281 11.80 20.92 -9.18
C SER A 281 11.28 19.56 -8.72
N LEU A 282 12.03 18.90 -7.85
CA LEU A 282 11.71 17.57 -7.34
C LEU A 282 11.91 17.58 -5.84
N LYS A 283 10.86 17.28 -5.07
CA LYS A 283 11.01 16.91 -3.66
C LYS A 283 10.39 15.54 -3.45
N GLN A 284 11.24 14.55 -3.29
CA GLN A 284 10.88 13.21 -2.88
C GLN A 284 11.30 13.04 -1.42
N VAL A 285 10.31 12.93 -0.54
CA VAL A 285 10.50 12.98 0.92
C VAL A 285 9.94 11.72 1.56
N TRP A 286 10.74 11.11 2.44
CA TRP A 286 10.38 9.89 3.15
C TRP A 286 9.72 10.21 4.49
N PHE A 287 8.56 9.60 4.74
CA PHE A 287 7.72 9.76 5.93
C PHE A 287 7.62 8.44 6.70
N ALA A 288 7.38 8.54 8.01
CA ALA A 288 7.24 7.39 8.88
C ALA A 288 5.93 6.63 8.65
N GLY A 289 5.98 5.30 8.82
CA GLY A 289 4.80 4.42 8.76
C GLY A 289 4.64 3.69 7.43
N ALA A 290 3.57 2.89 7.33
CA ALA A 290 3.22 2.11 6.15
C ALA A 290 2.54 2.96 5.06
N HIS A 291 2.12 2.32 3.96
CA HIS A 291 1.51 2.97 2.80
C HIS A 291 0.39 3.99 3.15
N SER A 292 -0.57 3.59 3.99
CA SER A 292 -1.68 4.44 4.42
C SER A 292 -1.34 5.37 5.60
N ASP A 293 -0.19 5.18 6.27
CA ASP A 293 0.34 6.18 7.21
C ASP A 293 0.92 7.40 6.49
N VAL A 294 1.09 7.33 5.16
CA VAL A 294 1.51 8.46 4.32
C VAL A 294 0.37 8.96 3.45
N GLY A 295 -0.46 8.08 2.92
CA GLY A 295 -1.58 8.46 2.04
C GLY A 295 -2.94 8.64 2.72
N GLY A 296 -3.08 8.31 4.00
CA GLY A 296 -4.36 8.28 4.71
C GLY A 296 -5.12 6.95 4.50
N SER A 297 -6.39 6.91 4.92
CA SER A 297 -7.26 5.71 5.03
C SER A 297 -7.32 5.03 6.41
N TYR A 298 -6.51 5.50 7.37
CA TYR A 298 -6.63 5.08 8.77
C TYR A 298 -7.43 6.05 9.61
N ARG A 299 -8.04 5.52 10.67
CA ARG A 299 -8.72 6.34 11.69
C ARG A 299 -7.69 7.13 12.50
N GLU A 300 -6.59 6.47 12.86
CA GLU A 300 -5.44 7.06 13.54
C GLU A 300 -4.58 7.80 12.50
N ALA A 301 -5.00 9.02 12.16
CA ALA A 301 -4.42 9.78 11.06
C ALA A 301 -3.08 10.49 11.37
N GLY A 302 -2.56 10.42 12.60
CA GLY A 302 -1.46 11.27 13.08
C GLY A 302 -0.20 11.28 12.20
N LEU A 303 0.21 10.13 11.66
CA LEU A 303 1.34 10.07 10.71
C LEU A 303 0.95 10.60 9.32
N SER A 304 -0.25 10.27 8.84
CA SER A 304 -0.72 10.68 7.51
C SER A 304 -1.05 12.15 7.42
N ASP A 305 -1.48 12.77 8.52
CA ASP A 305 -1.72 14.21 8.61
C ASP A 305 -0.41 15.00 8.46
N ILE A 306 0.73 14.48 8.94
CA ILE A 306 2.05 15.11 8.70
C ILE A 306 2.37 15.13 7.20
N ALA A 307 2.14 14.01 6.50
CA ALA A 307 2.37 13.92 5.06
C ALA A 307 1.37 14.76 4.24
N LEU A 308 0.16 14.97 4.77
CA LEU A 308 -0.84 15.87 4.19
C LEU A 308 -0.44 17.33 4.36
N GLU A 309 -0.06 17.75 5.56
CA GLU A 309 0.38 19.13 5.85
C GLU A 309 1.54 19.53 4.95
N TRP A 310 2.56 18.67 4.85
CA TRP A 310 3.68 18.91 3.94
C TRP A 310 3.22 19.11 2.49
N MET A 311 2.30 18.27 1.98
CA MET A 311 1.80 18.42 0.61
C MET A 311 0.97 19.69 0.42
N LEU A 312 0.13 20.05 1.40
CA LEU A 312 -0.67 21.27 1.36
C LEU A 312 0.21 22.51 1.35
N GLU A 313 1.25 22.55 2.19
CA GLU A 313 2.23 23.64 2.23
C GLU A 313 2.98 23.77 0.90
N GLU A 314 3.51 22.66 0.35
CA GLU A 314 4.20 22.67 -0.92
C GLU A 314 3.29 23.09 -2.08
N ALA A 315 2.03 22.64 -2.09
CA ALA A 315 1.08 22.98 -3.14
C ALA A 315 0.60 24.44 -3.03
N ALA A 316 0.34 24.92 -1.80
CA ALA A 316 -0.06 26.31 -1.55
C ALA A 316 1.05 27.30 -1.92
N ALA A 317 2.32 26.97 -1.60
CA ALA A 317 3.48 27.76 -2.01
C ALA A 317 3.62 27.86 -3.54
N LEU A 318 3.06 26.90 -4.28
CA LEU A 318 2.98 26.89 -5.75
C LEU A 318 1.66 27.49 -6.28
N GLY A 319 0.83 28.08 -5.42
CA GLY A 319 -0.38 28.78 -5.84
C GLY A 319 -1.62 27.89 -5.98
N LEU A 320 -1.65 26.69 -5.39
CA LEU A 320 -2.91 25.98 -5.12
C LEU A 320 -3.73 26.79 -4.12
N ARG A 321 -5.00 27.04 -4.42
CA ARG A 321 -5.88 27.86 -3.57
C ARG A 321 -6.59 26.97 -2.56
N LEU A 322 -6.20 27.11 -1.30
CA LEU A 322 -6.81 26.40 -0.18
C LEU A 322 -7.84 27.29 0.52
N ALA A 323 -8.90 26.67 1.04
CA ALA A 323 -9.87 27.33 1.91
C ALA A 323 -9.19 27.79 3.22
N PRO A 324 -9.77 28.75 3.94
CA PRO A 324 -9.30 29.12 5.28
C PRO A 324 -9.14 27.91 6.21
N PRO A 325 -8.16 27.89 7.14
CA PRO A 325 -7.85 26.73 7.97
C PRO A 325 -9.04 26.14 8.75
N ASP A 326 -9.97 26.97 9.20
CA ASP A 326 -11.21 26.63 9.89
C ASP A 326 -12.24 25.91 9.00
N ALA A 327 -12.18 26.13 7.68
CA ALA A 327 -13.00 25.46 6.69
C ALA A 327 -12.35 24.19 6.11
N GLN A 328 -11.10 23.89 6.48
CA GLN A 328 -10.40 22.68 6.03
C GLN A 328 -10.71 21.47 6.93
N PRO A 329 -10.56 20.23 6.42
CA PRO A 329 -10.64 19.04 7.27
C PRO A 329 -9.66 19.11 8.45
N PRO A 330 -10.09 18.74 9.67
CA PRO A 330 -9.23 18.78 10.83
C PRO A 330 -8.06 17.81 10.67
N ARG A 331 -6.88 18.25 11.11
CA ARG A 331 -5.63 17.47 11.10
C ARG A 331 -5.04 17.45 12.50
N ARG A 332 -4.47 16.31 12.88
CA ARG A 332 -3.81 16.10 14.19
C ARG A 332 -2.45 15.43 13.95
N PRO A 333 -1.48 16.13 13.34
CA PRO A 333 -0.15 15.58 13.09
C PRO A 333 0.50 15.14 14.39
N ASP A 334 0.94 13.88 14.45
CA ASP A 334 1.64 13.35 15.62
C ASP A 334 2.81 12.45 15.18
N PRO A 335 4.07 12.90 15.32
CA PRO A 335 5.24 12.12 14.93
C PRO A 335 5.45 10.88 15.82
N ARG A 336 4.79 10.83 16.99
CA ARG A 336 4.82 9.71 17.94
C ARG A 336 3.67 8.74 17.76
N ALA A 337 2.70 9.04 16.89
CA ALA A 337 1.62 8.13 16.57
C ALA A 337 2.16 6.75 16.16
N CYS A 338 1.42 5.70 16.49
CA CYS A 338 1.83 4.34 16.20
C CYS A 338 1.82 4.10 14.69
N ALA A 339 2.94 3.59 14.17
CA ALA A 339 3.00 3.15 12.78
C ALA A 339 2.15 1.88 12.63
N HIS A 340 1.32 1.86 11.60
CA HIS A 340 0.57 0.67 11.24
C HIS A 340 1.47 -0.31 10.48
N ASP A 341 1.16 -1.60 10.61
CA ASP A 341 1.88 -2.65 9.88
C ASP A 341 0.90 -3.45 9.03
N GLN A 342 0.66 -2.99 7.78
CA GLN A 342 -0.29 -3.62 6.84
C GLN A 342 0.06 -5.04 6.47
N ALA A 343 1.32 -5.47 6.65
CA ALA A 343 1.69 -6.86 6.48
C ALA A 343 1.02 -7.78 7.51
N PHE A 344 0.47 -7.25 8.60
CA PHE A 344 -0.09 -8.01 9.74
C PHE A 344 -1.57 -7.70 10.04
N VAL A 345 -2.29 -7.05 9.11
CA VAL A 345 -3.71 -6.73 9.28
C VAL A 345 -4.60 -7.78 8.59
N GLY A 346 -5.55 -8.35 9.34
CA GLY A 346 -6.62 -9.24 8.85
C GLY A 346 -6.18 -10.64 8.38
N PHE A 347 -7.13 -11.39 7.79
CA PHE A 347 -6.89 -12.69 7.15
C PHE A 347 -5.88 -12.60 5.97
N THR A 348 -5.66 -11.38 5.45
CA THR A 348 -4.81 -11.08 4.30
C THR A 348 -3.31 -10.99 4.63
N GLY A 349 -2.92 -10.91 5.91
CA GLY A 349 -1.50 -10.86 6.28
C GLY A 349 -0.72 -12.06 5.75
N ALA A 350 -1.34 -13.25 5.82
CA ALA A 350 -0.78 -14.50 5.29
C ALA A 350 -0.42 -14.40 3.80
N TRP A 351 -1.34 -13.83 3.02
CA TRP A 351 -1.18 -13.61 1.59
C TRP A 351 -0.09 -12.60 1.26
N TRP A 352 0.01 -11.50 2.01
CA TRP A 352 1.08 -10.53 1.79
C TRP A 352 2.45 -11.11 2.04
N ALA A 353 2.54 -12.02 2.98
CA ALA A 353 3.79 -12.61 3.35
C ALA A 353 4.20 -13.73 2.38
N LEU A 354 3.24 -14.47 1.82
CA LEU A 354 3.41 -15.30 0.61
C LEU A 354 3.84 -14.49 -0.62
N ALA A 355 3.21 -13.33 -0.86
CA ALA A 355 3.54 -12.43 -1.98
C ALA A 355 4.94 -11.78 -1.83
N GLY A 356 5.50 -11.81 -0.62
CA GLY A 356 6.84 -11.35 -0.29
C GLY A 356 6.83 -10.08 0.55
N LEU A 357 7.58 -10.12 1.66
CA LEU A 357 7.87 -8.94 2.48
C LEU A 357 9.33 -8.51 2.29
N GLN A 358 9.54 -7.21 2.10
CA GLN A 358 10.83 -6.55 1.98
C GLN A 358 10.73 -5.15 2.57
N ARG A 359 11.61 -4.82 3.53
CA ARG A 359 11.76 -3.44 3.99
C ARG A 359 12.26 -2.59 2.84
N ARG A 360 11.65 -1.42 2.64
CA ARG A 360 12.17 -0.43 1.70
C ARG A 360 13.55 0.04 2.17
N ALA A 361 14.48 0.11 1.23
CA ALA A 361 15.79 0.68 1.46
C ALA A 361 15.80 2.06 0.78
N PRO A 362 15.63 3.16 1.53
CA PRO A 362 15.80 4.49 0.97
C PRO A 362 17.21 4.61 0.36
N PRO A 363 17.37 5.31 -0.78
CA PRO A 363 18.69 5.70 -1.27
C PRO A 363 19.53 6.41 -0.20
N ALA A 364 20.85 6.34 -0.27
CA ALA A 364 21.73 6.95 0.74
C ALA A 364 21.53 8.47 0.86
N ASP A 365 21.15 9.13 -0.24
CA ASP A 365 20.84 10.56 -0.33
C ASP A 365 19.33 10.85 -0.21
N ALA A 366 18.53 9.90 0.26
CA ALA A 366 17.10 10.07 0.45
C ALA A 366 16.81 11.19 1.46
N CYS A 367 16.01 12.16 1.04
CA CYS A 367 15.50 13.19 1.93
C CYS A 367 14.44 12.59 2.87
N LYS A 368 14.72 12.60 4.17
CA LYS A 368 13.77 12.18 5.21
C LYS A 368 13.09 13.41 5.81
N HIS A 369 11.78 13.33 6.04
CA HIS A 369 11.07 14.38 6.74
C HIS A 369 11.61 14.54 8.18
N PRO A 370 11.69 15.76 8.75
CA PRO A 370 12.18 15.96 10.12
C PRO A 370 11.47 15.12 11.18
N SER A 371 10.17 14.85 11.00
CA SER A 371 9.40 13.97 11.89
C SER A 371 9.92 12.53 11.89
N LEU A 372 10.34 11.99 10.74
CA LEU A 372 10.92 10.65 10.63
C LEU A 372 12.29 10.61 11.31
N VAL A 373 13.14 11.63 11.10
CA VAL A 373 14.46 11.72 11.74
C VAL A 373 14.32 11.81 13.27
N ALA A 374 13.40 12.64 13.76
CA ALA A 374 13.12 12.76 15.18
C ALA A 374 12.64 11.42 15.77
N ARG A 375 11.76 10.71 15.06
CA ARG A 375 11.24 9.41 15.44
C ARG A 375 12.32 8.31 15.47
N GLU A 376 13.25 8.31 14.52
CA GLU A 376 14.40 7.39 14.50
C GLU A 376 15.34 7.63 15.70
N ARG A 377 15.57 8.90 16.07
CA ARG A 377 16.42 9.28 17.22
C ARG A 377 15.80 8.94 18.57
N GLN A 378 14.50 9.17 18.74
CA GLN A 378 13.79 8.99 20.02
C GLN A 378 13.41 7.53 20.30
N GLY A 379 13.50 6.66 19.29
CA GLY A 379 12.98 5.30 19.37
C GLY A 379 11.47 5.29 19.10
N ALA A 380 11.07 4.75 17.97
CA ALA A 380 9.68 4.71 17.55
C ALA A 380 8.87 3.70 18.40
N PRO A 381 7.72 4.08 18.97
CA PRO A 381 6.75 3.11 19.42
C PRO A 381 6.14 2.43 18.19
N GLU A 382 6.44 1.14 18.03
CA GLU A 382 5.71 0.28 17.10
C GLU A 382 4.71 -0.53 17.91
N ALA A 383 3.46 -0.57 17.43
CA ALA A 383 2.44 -1.42 18.03
C ALA A 383 2.88 -2.88 17.89
N TRP A 384 3.33 -3.46 19.00
CA TRP A 384 3.64 -4.87 19.12
C TRP A 384 2.79 -5.47 20.23
N LEU A 385 1.85 -6.33 19.83
CA LEU A 385 1.16 -7.23 20.73
C LEU A 385 1.74 -8.64 20.49
N PRO A 386 2.18 -9.35 21.54
CA PRO A 386 2.51 -10.76 21.42
C PRO A 386 1.32 -11.53 20.83
N MET A 387 1.54 -12.55 19.99
CA MET A 387 0.44 -13.30 19.36
C MET A 387 -0.55 -13.85 20.39
N TRP A 388 -0.05 -14.36 21.51
CA TRP A 388 -0.86 -14.95 22.59
C TRP A 388 -1.72 -13.93 23.34
N ARG A 389 -1.57 -12.63 23.10
CA ARG A 389 -2.46 -11.58 23.60
C ARG A 389 -3.44 -11.06 22.55
N SER A 390 -3.36 -11.57 21.32
CA SER A 390 -4.21 -11.14 20.21
C SER A 390 -5.42 -12.06 20.09
N ALA A 391 -6.63 -11.48 20.12
CA ALA A 391 -7.86 -12.21 19.80
C ALA A 391 -7.79 -12.91 18.44
N ARG A 392 -6.99 -12.38 17.49
CA ARG A 392 -6.76 -12.97 16.16
C ARG A 392 -6.03 -14.32 16.21
N PHE A 393 -5.28 -14.59 17.27
CA PHE A 393 -4.66 -15.89 17.49
C PHE A 393 -5.52 -16.75 18.43
N LEU A 394 -6.05 -16.15 19.50
CA LEU A 394 -6.81 -16.87 20.52
C LEU A 394 -8.10 -17.48 19.98
N LEU A 395 -8.84 -16.78 19.09
CA LEU A 395 -10.10 -17.31 18.53
C LEU A 395 -9.86 -18.51 17.61
N PRO A 396 -8.97 -18.46 16.58
CA PRO A 396 -8.66 -19.65 15.79
C PRO A 396 -8.01 -20.77 16.61
N PHE A 397 -7.24 -20.44 17.65
CA PHE A 397 -6.64 -21.44 18.53
C PHE A 397 -7.71 -22.16 19.37
N ALA A 398 -8.71 -21.45 19.89
CA ALA A 398 -9.85 -22.07 20.55
C ALA A 398 -10.65 -22.94 19.56
N ALA A 399 -10.90 -22.46 18.34
CA ALA A 399 -11.56 -23.25 17.29
C ALA A 399 -10.77 -24.53 16.94
N TYR A 400 -9.44 -24.44 16.87
CA TYR A 400 -8.55 -25.59 16.68
C TYR A 400 -8.73 -26.62 17.80
N LEU A 401 -8.71 -26.19 19.07
CA LEU A 401 -8.90 -27.09 20.21
C LEU A 401 -10.27 -27.78 20.19
N VAL A 402 -11.33 -27.04 19.84
CA VAL A 402 -12.68 -27.60 19.71
C VAL A 402 -12.76 -28.62 18.58
N LEU A 403 -12.25 -28.29 17.39
CA LEU A 403 -12.23 -29.21 16.25
C LEU A 403 -11.40 -30.46 16.54
N ALA A 404 -10.22 -30.31 17.14
CA ALA A 404 -9.38 -31.43 17.53
C ALA A 404 -10.09 -32.34 18.57
N ALA A 405 -10.77 -31.75 19.55
CA ALA A 405 -11.55 -32.51 20.54
C ALA A 405 -12.74 -33.24 19.90
N LEU A 406 -13.45 -32.61 18.96
CA LEU A 406 -14.55 -33.23 18.22
C LEU A 406 -14.08 -34.40 17.37
N ILE A 407 -12.96 -34.23 16.65
CA ILE A 407 -12.33 -35.30 15.86
C ILE A 407 -11.93 -36.45 16.80
N SER A 408 -11.24 -36.17 17.90
CA SER A 408 -10.85 -37.20 18.87
C SER A 408 -12.06 -37.94 19.46
N ALA A 409 -13.14 -37.23 19.80
CA ALA A 409 -14.37 -37.85 20.32
C ALA A 409 -15.08 -38.74 19.28
N GLN A 410 -14.94 -38.43 17.98
CA GLN A 410 -15.51 -39.22 16.88
C GLN A 410 -14.59 -40.35 16.40
N THR A 411 -13.30 -40.29 16.74
CA THR A 411 -12.30 -41.31 16.38
C THR A 411 -12.25 -42.35 17.51
N PRO A 412 -12.67 -43.61 17.26
CA PRO A 412 -12.60 -44.65 18.29
C PRO A 412 -11.15 -45.00 18.65
N ASP A 413 -10.96 -45.50 19.88
CA ASP A 413 -9.67 -45.94 20.37
C ASP A 413 -9.06 -47.01 19.44
N VAL A 414 -7.93 -46.64 18.85
CA VAL A 414 -7.09 -47.54 18.08
C VAL A 414 -6.40 -48.49 19.06
N ALA A 415 -6.85 -49.74 19.11
CA ALA A 415 -6.18 -50.77 19.90
C ALA A 415 -4.70 -50.88 19.46
N GLY A 416 -3.77 -50.57 20.37
CA GLY A 416 -2.32 -50.64 20.12
C GLY A 416 -1.61 -49.31 19.82
N SER A 417 -2.31 -48.17 19.78
CA SER A 417 -1.64 -46.87 19.63
C SER A 417 -0.87 -46.49 20.91
N PRO A 418 0.44 -46.15 20.83
CA PRO A 418 1.25 -45.79 22.00
C PRO A 418 0.88 -44.42 22.63
N CYS A 419 -0.10 -43.70 22.08
CA CYS A 419 -0.45 -42.34 22.48
C CYS A 419 -1.59 -42.32 23.53
N ARG A 420 -1.25 -42.56 24.81
CA ARG A 420 -2.12 -42.29 25.97
C ARG A 420 -1.56 -41.12 26.79
N PRO A 421 -1.90 -39.86 26.45
CA PRO A 421 -2.71 -39.07 27.41
C PRO A 421 -3.67 -38.03 26.75
N ALA A 422 -4.49 -37.40 27.59
CA ALA A 422 -5.72 -36.60 27.40
C ALA A 422 -5.76 -35.41 26.39
N LEU A 423 -4.78 -35.28 25.50
CA LEU A 423 -4.79 -34.36 24.36
C LEU A 423 -4.41 -35.20 23.13
N GLN A 424 -5.35 -36.02 22.66
CA GLN A 424 -5.16 -36.78 21.44
C GLN A 424 -5.06 -35.80 20.27
N LEU A 425 -3.83 -35.56 19.79
CA LEU A 425 -3.64 -35.28 18.37
C LEU A 425 -4.40 -36.37 17.60
N PRO A 426 -5.10 -36.07 16.50
CA PRO A 426 -6.03 -37.01 15.91
C PRO A 426 -5.37 -38.38 15.69
N CYS A 427 -5.75 -39.38 16.48
CA CYS A 427 -5.10 -40.69 16.50
C CYS A 427 -5.09 -41.37 15.12
N PHE A 428 -6.00 -40.95 14.23
CA PHE A 428 -6.06 -41.38 12.84
C PHE A 428 -4.83 -40.96 12.00
N GLN A 429 -4.15 -39.85 12.32
CA GLN A 429 -2.97 -39.36 11.58
C GLN A 429 -1.67 -40.12 11.92
N LEU A 430 -1.66 -40.83 13.06
CA LEU A 430 -0.52 -41.64 13.53
C LEU A 430 -0.75 -43.16 13.34
N TRP A 431 -1.98 -43.54 12.96
CA TRP A 431 -2.38 -44.90 12.57
C TRP A 431 -1.43 -45.65 11.60
N PRO A 432 -0.84 -45.03 10.55
CA PRO A 432 0.10 -45.72 9.65
C PRO A 432 1.32 -46.37 10.33
N LEU A 433 1.67 -45.97 11.56
CA LEU A 433 2.89 -46.43 12.22
C LEU A 433 2.73 -47.77 12.98
N GLY A 434 1.54 -48.41 13.02
CA GLY A 434 1.47 -49.69 13.73
C GLY A 434 0.14 -50.44 13.81
N ALA A 435 -0.90 -50.09 13.05
CA ALA A 435 -2.20 -50.75 13.20
C ALA A 435 -2.53 -51.75 12.07
N ALA A 436 -3.17 -52.87 12.44
CA ALA A 436 -3.52 -53.95 11.51
C ALA A 436 -4.75 -53.60 10.64
N PRO A 437 -4.78 -53.98 9.33
CA PRO A 437 -5.88 -53.66 8.41
C PRO A 437 -7.27 -54.15 8.86
N SER A 438 -7.34 -55.26 9.60
CA SER A 438 -8.59 -55.88 10.08
C SER A 438 -9.35 -55.05 11.12
N VAL A 439 -8.72 -54.02 11.69
CA VAL A 439 -9.34 -53.10 12.65
C VAL A 439 -10.04 -51.94 11.92
N ILE A 440 -10.15 -51.92 10.59
CA ILE A 440 -10.63 -50.76 9.83
C ILE A 440 -12.06 -50.94 9.28
N GLU A 441 -12.48 -52.17 8.96
CA GLU A 441 -13.77 -52.46 8.31
C GLU A 441 -15.01 -52.05 9.15
N GLY A 442 -14.88 -51.99 10.48
CA GLY A 442 -15.96 -51.56 11.38
C GLY A 442 -16.18 -50.04 11.48
N TYR A 443 -15.37 -49.23 10.79
CA TYR A 443 -15.18 -47.81 11.13
C TYR A 443 -15.43 -46.81 10.00
N ALA A 444 -15.77 -47.27 8.79
CA ALA A 444 -15.83 -46.44 7.58
C ALA A 444 -16.72 -45.18 7.70
N GLN A 445 -17.88 -45.27 8.38
CA GLN A 445 -18.79 -44.12 8.56
C GLN A 445 -18.28 -43.09 9.58
N LYS A 446 -17.63 -43.52 10.66
CA LYS A 446 -17.03 -42.59 11.65
C LYS A 446 -15.78 -41.93 11.08
N LEU A 447 -15.05 -42.65 10.24
CA LEU A 447 -13.86 -42.17 9.57
C LEU A 447 -14.18 -41.13 8.48
N SER A 448 -15.27 -41.29 7.73
CA SER A 448 -15.71 -40.28 6.75
C SER A 448 -16.16 -38.95 7.40
N ALA A 449 -16.85 -39.00 8.54
CA ALA A 449 -17.19 -37.81 9.33
C ALA A 449 -15.92 -37.10 9.86
N SER A 450 -14.93 -37.88 10.31
CA SER A 450 -13.65 -37.37 10.80
C SER A 450 -12.83 -36.69 9.70
N LEU A 451 -12.86 -37.19 8.46
CA LEU A 451 -12.19 -36.57 7.30
C LEU A 451 -12.77 -35.18 6.95
N TRP A 452 -14.08 -35.00 7.06
CA TRP A 452 -14.72 -33.68 6.83
C TRP A 452 -14.37 -32.68 7.93
N LEU A 453 -14.35 -33.11 9.19
CA LEU A 453 -13.89 -32.28 10.30
C LEU A 453 -12.42 -31.92 10.16
N ASP A 454 -11.59 -32.85 9.66
CA ASP A 454 -10.17 -32.63 9.44
C ASP A 454 -9.90 -31.62 8.31
N LEU A 455 -10.69 -31.60 7.24
CA LEU A 455 -10.64 -30.50 6.26
C LEU A 455 -10.91 -29.13 6.90
N GLY A 456 -11.87 -29.06 7.84
CA GLY A 456 -12.11 -27.88 8.65
C GLY A 456 -10.92 -27.53 9.55
N LEU A 457 -10.32 -28.53 10.20
CA LEU A 457 -9.11 -28.38 11.01
C LEU A 457 -7.95 -27.85 10.18
N ILE A 458 -7.75 -28.36 8.95
CA ILE A 458 -6.73 -27.92 7.99
C ILE A 458 -6.85 -26.43 7.73
N VAL A 459 -8.05 -25.92 7.46
CA VAL A 459 -8.27 -24.48 7.25
C VAL A 459 -7.88 -23.68 8.50
N VAL A 460 -8.31 -24.14 9.69
CA VAL A 460 -8.07 -23.42 10.96
C VAL A 460 -6.59 -23.43 11.35
N TYR A 461 -5.92 -24.58 11.32
CA TYR A 461 -4.50 -24.61 11.70
C TYR A 461 -3.61 -23.99 10.61
N THR A 462 -3.97 -24.08 9.33
CA THR A 462 -3.25 -23.34 8.27
C THR A 462 -3.26 -21.85 8.59
N HIS A 463 -4.40 -21.31 9.03
CA HIS A 463 -4.49 -19.92 9.47
C HIS A 463 -3.56 -19.64 10.67
N LEU A 464 -3.51 -20.53 11.66
CA LEU A 464 -2.59 -20.42 12.81
C LEU A 464 -1.11 -20.46 12.38
N LEU A 465 -0.73 -21.37 11.49
CA LEU A 465 0.64 -21.45 10.96
C LEU A 465 1.00 -20.21 10.15
N CYS A 466 0.04 -19.61 9.43
CA CYS A 466 0.25 -18.33 8.77
C CYS A 466 0.64 -17.25 9.79
N ILE A 467 -0.04 -17.18 10.94
CA ILE A 467 0.28 -16.23 12.02
C ILE A 467 1.70 -16.49 12.54
N VAL A 468 2.08 -17.75 12.78
CA VAL A 468 3.43 -18.11 13.25
C VAL A 468 4.48 -17.72 12.21
N ALA A 469 4.31 -18.12 10.95
CA ALA A 469 5.22 -17.81 9.85
C ALA A 469 5.40 -16.30 9.67
N LEU A 470 4.31 -15.53 9.75
CA LEU A 470 4.32 -14.08 9.73
C LEU A 470 5.19 -13.49 10.84
N GLN A 471 4.98 -13.94 12.08
CA GLN A 471 5.77 -13.47 13.22
C GLN A 471 7.25 -13.86 13.11
N THR A 472 7.53 -15.06 12.62
CA THR A 472 8.89 -15.51 12.30
C THR A 472 9.55 -14.55 11.32
N VAL A 473 8.91 -14.29 10.17
CA VAL A 473 9.45 -13.39 9.14
C VAL A 473 9.64 -11.97 9.70
N ARG A 474 8.72 -11.47 10.52
CA ARG A 474 8.84 -10.15 11.18
C ARG A 474 10.09 -10.06 12.03
N ARG A 475 10.35 -11.07 12.86
CA ARG A 475 11.47 -11.05 13.80
C ARG A 475 12.81 -11.31 13.13
N LEU A 476 12.83 -12.18 12.13
CA LEU A 476 14.03 -12.39 11.32
C LEU A 476 14.43 -11.13 10.57
N ARG A 477 13.45 -10.36 10.07
CA ARG A 477 13.69 -9.04 9.44
C ARG A 477 14.41 -8.08 10.38
N ASP A 478 14.05 -8.08 11.66
CA ASP A 478 14.60 -7.13 12.64
C ASP A 478 15.98 -7.56 13.17
N TRP A 479 16.40 -8.81 12.95
CA TRP A 479 17.69 -9.34 13.40
C TRP A 479 18.88 -8.80 12.59
N ARG A 480 18.70 -8.58 11.27
CA ARG A 480 19.72 -8.03 10.36
C ARG A 480 19.09 -7.17 9.25
N PRO A 481 18.63 -5.94 9.56
CA PRO A 481 17.81 -5.16 8.63
C PRO A 481 18.42 -4.95 7.24
N ASP A 482 19.76 -4.97 7.12
CA ASP A 482 20.49 -4.71 5.87
C ASP A 482 20.76 -5.95 5.01
N ASP A 483 20.50 -7.18 5.49
CA ASP A 483 20.80 -8.43 4.77
C ASP A 483 19.57 -8.96 4.00
N ALA A 484 19.21 -8.26 2.92
CA ALA A 484 18.05 -8.60 2.09
C ALA A 484 18.14 -10.02 1.50
N ALA A 485 19.34 -10.54 1.23
CA ALA A 485 19.53 -11.88 0.68
C ALA A 485 19.24 -12.97 1.71
N ALA A 486 19.69 -12.80 2.97
CA ALA A 486 19.33 -13.69 4.06
C ALA A 486 17.83 -13.68 4.31
N HIS A 487 17.20 -12.49 4.32
CA HIS A 487 15.75 -12.38 4.49
C HIS A 487 14.97 -13.12 3.40
N ARG A 488 15.37 -12.97 2.12
CA ARG A 488 14.72 -13.72 1.01
C ARG A 488 14.83 -15.23 1.18
N ARG A 489 16.00 -15.74 1.59
CA ARG A 489 16.22 -17.18 1.81
C ARG A 489 15.40 -17.71 2.98
N LEU A 490 15.49 -17.06 4.13
CA LEU A 490 14.73 -17.42 5.33
C LEU A 490 13.23 -17.38 5.07
N ARG A 491 12.75 -16.35 4.38
CA ARG A 491 11.36 -16.22 3.95
C ARG A 491 10.95 -17.41 3.08
N ARG A 492 11.68 -17.71 2.00
CA ARG A 492 11.37 -18.87 1.13
C ARG A 492 11.29 -20.18 1.92
N PHE A 493 12.19 -20.38 2.87
CA PHE A 493 12.21 -21.57 3.71
C PHE A 493 10.98 -21.66 4.62
N THR A 494 10.63 -20.57 5.32
CA THR A 494 9.42 -20.49 6.15
C THR A 494 8.14 -20.74 5.35
N TRP A 495 8.06 -20.23 4.11
CA TRP A 495 6.88 -20.42 3.25
C TRP A 495 6.78 -21.80 2.63
N LEU A 496 7.91 -22.38 2.22
CA LEU A 496 7.93 -23.75 1.72
C LEU A 496 7.36 -24.66 2.81
N SER A 497 7.86 -24.52 4.04
CA SER A 497 7.34 -25.26 5.20
C SER A 497 5.86 -24.98 5.49
N LEU A 498 5.42 -23.73 5.39
CA LEU A 498 4.01 -23.38 5.58
C LEU A 498 3.09 -24.02 4.55
N LEU A 499 3.50 -24.12 3.27
CA LEU A 499 2.69 -24.73 2.22
C LEU A 499 2.76 -26.26 2.26
N THR A 500 3.92 -26.81 2.61
CA THR A 500 4.14 -28.25 2.67
C THR A 500 3.26 -28.90 3.74
N ALA A 501 3.08 -28.30 4.92
CA ALA A 501 2.30 -28.93 5.99
C ALA A 501 0.80 -29.12 5.64
N PRO A 502 0.04 -28.08 5.24
CA PRO A 502 -1.35 -28.21 4.81
C PRO A 502 -1.52 -29.09 3.57
N LEU A 503 -0.61 -28.97 2.59
CA LEU A 503 -0.68 -29.80 1.39
C LEU A 503 -0.44 -31.28 1.73
N ALA A 504 0.53 -31.57 2.59
CA ALA A 504 0.80 -32.92 3.06
C ALA A 504 -0.43 -33.49 3.79
N ASP A 505 -1.12 -32.70 4.61
CA ASP A 505 -2.34 -33.13 5.31
C ASP A 505 -3.50 -33.41 4.36
N VAL A 506 -3.71 -32.57 3.34
CA VAL A 506 -4.72 -32.83 2.30
C VAL A 506 -4.39 -34.13 1.56
N VAL A 507 -3.12 -34.34 1.21
CA VAL A 507 -2.66 -35.58 0.57
C VAL A 507 -2.82 -36.78 1.50
N GLU A 508 -2.54 -36.63 2.80
CA GLU A 508 -2.73 -37.66 3.82
C GLU A 508 -4.20 -38.09 3.90
N ASN A 509 -5.13 -37.14 3.88
CA ASN A 509 -6.57 -37.42 3.85
C ASN A 509 -7.01 -38.14 2.58
N LEU A 510 -6.49 -37.74 1.42
CA LEU A 510 -6.77 -38.41 0.14
C LEU A 510 -6.20 -39.83 0.10
N LEU A 511 -4.96 -40.02 0.59
CA LEU A 511 -4.33 -41.33 0.68
C LEU A 511 -5.04 -42.23 1.71
N THR A 512 -5.53 -41.67 2.81
CA THR A 512 -6.36 -42.39 3.78
C THR A 512 -7.64 -42.88 3.12
N ALA A 513 -8.37 -41.99 2.44
CA ALA A 513 -9.58 -42.36 1.71
C ALA A 513 -9.31 -43.44 0.64
N TRP A 514 -8.17 -43.34 -0.08
CA TRP A 514 -7.79 -44.32 -1.08
C TRP A 514 -7.37 -45.67 -0.47
N TYR A 515 -6.67 -45.66 0.67
CA TYR A 515 -6.31 -46.87 1.39
C TYR A 515 -7.56 -47.64 1.84
N LEU A 516 -8.55 -46.92 2.42
CA LEU A 516 -9.84 -47.50 2.80
C LEU A 516 -10.59 -48.14 1.64
N ALA A 517 -10.43 -47.59 0.43
CA ALA A 517 -11.11 -48.09 -0.76
C ALA A 517 -10.37 -49.24 -1.47
N SER A 518 -9.06 -49.40 -1.24
CA SER A 518 -8.21 -50.28 -2.05
C SER A 518 -7.45 -51.35 -1.28
N GLU A 519 -7.30 -51.18 0.04
CA GLU A 519 -6.54 -52.06 0.95
C GLU A 519 -5.08 -52.31 0.54
N ARG A 520 -4.51 -51.49 -0.34
CA ARG A 520 -3.16 -51.70 -0.89
C ARG A 520 -2.09 -51.27 0.11
N PRO A 521 -1.14 -52.17 0.49
CA PRO A 521 -0.08 -51.84 1.45
C PRO A 521 0.89 -50.76 0.93
N THR A 522 1.03 -50.60 -0.39
CA THR A 522 1.83 -49.53 -1.00
C THR A 522 1.30 -48.13 -0.68
N VAL A 523 0.00 -47.99 -0.41
CA VAL A 523 -0.61 -46.71 0.00
C VAL A 523 -0.22 -46.36 1.44
N GLY A 524 -0.06 -47.35 2.31
CA GLY A 524 0.45 -47.14 3.68
C GLY A 524 1.87 -46.58 3.74
N VAL A 525 2.76 -47.05 2.87
CA VAL A 525 4.13 -46.51 2.73
C VAL A 525 4.11 -45.05 2.25
N ALA A 526 3.27 -44.74 1.25
CA ALA A 526 3.11 -43.37 0.77
C ALA A 526 2.57 -42.44 1.87
N LEU A 527 1.65 -42.93 2.69
CA LEU A 527 1.05 -42.17 3.78
C LEU A 527 2.07 -41.86 4.90
N ALA A 528 2.92 -42.82 5.25
CA ALA A 528 4.02 -42.61 6.20
C ALA A 528 5.03 -41.55 5.69
N LEU A 529 5.38 -41.56 4.41
CA LEU A 529 6.28 -40.57 3.81
C LEU A 529 5.67 -39.16 3.81
N VAL A 530 4.38 -39.03 3.47
CA VAL A 530 3.68 -37.74 3.48
C VAL A 530 3.56 -37.18 4.90
N SER A 531 3.25 -38.02 5.89
CA SER A 531 3.21 -37.62 7.30
C SER A 531 4.60 -37.19 7.81
N ALA A 532 5.67 -37.90 7.43
CA ALA A 532 7.04 -37.50 7.76
C ALA A 532 7.41 -36.13 7.17
N LEU A 533 7.00 -35.84 5.92
CA LEU A 533 7.19 -34.53 5.29
C LEU A 533 6.42 -33.42 6.01
N LYS A 534 5.18 -33.69 6.44
CA LYS A 534 4.35 -32.77 7.25
C LYS A 534 5.07 -32.38 8.53
N TRP A 535 5.51 -33.37 9.32
CA TRP A 535 6.19 -33.13 10.59
C TRP A 535 7.54 -32.44 10.41
N LEU A 536 8.31 -32.80 9.39
CA LEU A 536 9.56 -32.10 9.06
C LEU A 536 9.30 -30.62 8.73
N ALA A 537 8.28 -30.33 7.94
CA ALA A 537 7.89 -28.96 7.60
C ALA A 537 7.48 -28.16 8.85
N LEU A 538 6.67 -28.74 9.73
CA LEU A 538 6.29 -28.12 11.00
C LEU A 538 7.50 -27.88 11.90
N LEU A 539 8.37 -28.87 12.09
CA LEU A 539 9.60 -28.75 12.89
C LEU A 539 10.50 -27.63 12.39
N ILE A 540 10.68 -27.52 11.08
CA ILE A 540 11.42 -26.43 10.45
C ILE A 540 10.80 -25.08 10.79
N LEU A 541 9.47 -24.96 10.66
CA LEU A 541 8.76 -23.71 10.92
C LEU A 541 8.88 -23.30 12.40
N PHE A 542 8.74 -24.25 13.33
CA PHE A 542 8.91 -24.03 14.76
C PHE A 542 10.35 -23.68 15.15
N ALA A 543 11.34 -24.35 14.58
CA ALA A 543 12.75 -24.02 14.78
C ALA A 543 13.07 -22.61 14.28
N ALA A 544 12.57 -22.24 13.10
CA ALA A 544 12.70 -20.90 12.54
C ALA A 544 12.03 -19.85 13.44
N PHE A 545 10.83 -20.14 13.95
CA PHE A 545 10.14 -19.28 14.91
C PHE A 545 10.97 -19.10 16.19
N GLY A 546 11.41 -20.18 16.82
CA GLY A 546 12.22 -20.12 18.05
C GLY A 546 13.52 -19.34 17.84
N PHE A 547 14.22 -19.59 16.74
CA PHE A 547 15.40 -18.82 16.35
C PHE A 547 15.10 -17.33 16.19
N ALA A 548 14.00 -16.99 15.51
CA ALA A 548 13.56 -15.62 15.31
C ALA A 548 13.19 -14.95 16.65
N GLN A 549 12.57 -15.69 17.58
CA GLN A 549 12.23 -15.18 18.91
C GLN A 549 13.48 -14.82 19.72
N TRP A 550 14.52 -15.65 19.62
CA TRP A 550 15.78 -15.46 20.34
C TRP A 550 16.63 -14.31 19.76
N ARG A 551 16.75 -14.26 18.42
CA ARG A 551 17.60 -13.30 17.72
C ARG A 551 16.93 -11.96 17.43
N GLY A 552 15.64 -11.95 17.14
CA GLY A 552 14.85 -10.76 16.82
C GLY A 552 14.36 -10.02 18.06
N ARG A 553 15.25 -9.73 19.02
CA ARG A 553 14.89 -8.93 20.20
C ARG A 553 14.54 -7.51 19.75
N PRO A 554 13.31 -7.03 20.00
CA PRO A 554 12.92 -5.70 19.58
C PRO A 554 13.65 -4.64 20.39
N ARG A 555 14.29 -3.67 19.72
CA ARG A 555 14.54 -2.34 20.31
C ARG A 555 13.22 -1.55 20.27
N ARG A 556 12.22 -1.84 21.13
CA ARG A 556 10.90 -1.21 20.98
C ARG A 556 10.20 -0.88 22.30
N VAL A 557 9.65 0.33 22.33
CA VAL A 557 8.69 0.81 23.33
C VAL A 557 7.29 0.36 22.87
N PRO A 558 6.48 -0.29 23.72
CA PRO A 558 5.12 -0.64 23.36
C PRO A 558 4.28 0.64 23.15
N CYS A 559 3.43 0.64 22.13
CA CYS A 559 2.41 1.65 21.97
C CYS A 559 1.43 1.63 23.16
N PRO A 560 1.02 2.79 23.69
CA PRO A 560 -0.09 2.83 24.63
C PRO A 560 -1.37 2.27 23.96
N PRO A 561 -2.26 1.63 24.72
CA PRO A 561 -3.55 1.18 24.17
C PRO A 561 -4.32 2.37 23.59
N PRO A 562 -5.14 2.17 22.55
CA PRO A 562 -6.02 3.21 22.04
C PRO A 562 -6.90 3.71 23.20
N ALA A 563 -6.96 5.04 23.35
CA ALA A 563 -7.77 5.71 24.38
C ALA A 563 -9.27 5.54 24.12
#